data_AF-A0A952U537-F1
#
_entry.id   AF-A0A952U537-F1
#
_cell.length_a   1.000
_cell.length_b   1.000
_cell.length_c   1.000
_cell.angle_alpha   90.00
_cell.angle_beta   90.00
_cell.angle_gamma   90.00
#
_symmetry.space_group_name_H-M   'P 1'
#
loop_
_entity.id
_entity.type
_entity.pdbx_description
1 polymer ?
#
loop_
_entity_poly.entity_id
_entity_poly.type
_entity_poly.pdbx_seq_one_letter_code
_entity_poly.pdbx_strand_id
1 'polypeptide(L)'
;MKNSLLKIIGIIIVLTVCLIAEVVTMKGQPVAPLAQPAKSEAPAADNPINGNDSGDSGVEKVVDNTAKGDAARGKKLFSTFQPVAGMACNACHRVDSEKRLVGPGLFNVSIRAAHRVDGLSAEAYIRQSIIDPGAYVVDGYQNIMPKTFRKAFTDAQLDDLIAYLTSLK
;
A
#
# COMPACT_ATOMS: atom_id res chain seq x y z
N MET A 1 13.20 -61.91 -17.50
CA MET A 1 13.79 -60.58 -17.18
C MET A 1 13.55 -59.51 -18.27
N LYS A 2 13.53 -59.85 -19.58
CA LYS A 2 13.37 -58.86 -20.67
C LYS A 2 12.00 -58.14 -20.73
N ASN A 3 10.93 -58.80 -20.28
CA ASN A 3 9.56 -58.29 -20.41
C ASN A 3 9.16 -57.26 -19.33
N SER A 4 9.93 -57.20 -18.23
CA SER A 4 9.69 -56.25 -17.13
C SER A 4 10.34 -54.90 -17.40
N LEU A 5 11.49 -54.91 -18.09
CA LEU A 5 12.24 -53.69 -18.42
C LEU A 5 11.50 -52.84 -19.47
N LEU A 6 10.85 -53.49 -20.45
CA LEU A 6 10.07 -52.80 -21.49
C LEU A 6 8.83 -52.09 -20.93
N LYS A 7 8.22 -52.64 -19.87
CA LYS A 7 7.06 -52.01 -19.19
C LYS A 7 7.45 -50.79 -18.38
N ILE A 8 8.63 -50.81 -17.74
CA ILE A 8 9.13 -49.68 -16.94
C ILE A 8 9.55 -48.51 -17.84
N ILE A 9 10.21 -48.79 -18.98
CA ILE A 9 10.58 -47.75 -19.96
C ILE A 9 9.33 -47.10 -20.57
N GLY A 10 8.28 -47.88 -20.87
CA GLY A 10 7.01 -47.35 -21.36
C GLY A 10 6.30 -46.41 -20.38
N ILE A 11 6.28 -46.75 -19.09
CA ILE A 11 5.65 -45.91 -18.05
C ILE A 11 6.39 -44.59 -17.85
N ILE A 12 7.73 -44.60 -17.88
CA ILE A 12 8.54 -43.38 -17.71
C ILE A 12 8.37 -42.43 -18.91
N ILE A 13 8.28 -42.95 -20.14
CA ILE A 13 8.05 -42.13 -21.35
C ILE A 13 6.63 -41.53 -21.33
N VAL A 14 5.61 -42.28 -20.91
CA VAL A 14 4.24 -41.75 -20.80
C VAL A 14 4.13 -40.68 -19.72
N LEU A 15 4.78 -40.85 -18.56
CA LEU A 15 4.76 -39.85 -17.48
C LEU A 15 5.53 -38.58 -17.82
N THR A 16 6.64 -38.69 -18.55
CA THR A 16 7.44 -37.51 -18.97
C THR A 16 6.78 -36.72 -20.10
N VAL A 17 6.03 -37.38 -21.01
CA VAL A 17 5.24 -36.72 -22.04
C VAL A 17 3.98 -36.05 -21.49
N CYS A 18 3.35 -36.60 -20.43
CA CYS A 18 2.25 -35.92 -19.75
C CYS A 18 2.67 -34.61 -19.05
N LEU A 19 3.87 -34.56 -18.45
CA LEU A 19 4.32 -33.37 -17.72
C LEU A 19 4.63 -32.16 -18.61
N ILE A 20 5.00 -32.39 -19.88
CA ILE A 20 5.34 -31.31 -20.84
C ILE A 20 4.13 -30.77 -21.60
N ALA A 21 2.98 -31.44 -21.56
CA ALA A 21 1.77 -30.98 -22.23
C ALA A 21 1.04 -29.85 -21.46
N GLU A 22 1.19 -29.76 -20.13
CA GLU A 22 0.48 -28.76 -19.32
C GLU A 22 1.12 -27.35 -19.37
N VAL A 23 2.37 -27.21 -19.82
CA VAL A 23 3.10 -25.92 -19.79
C VAL A 23 2.80 -25.03 -21.02
N VAL A 24 2.18 -25.55 -22.09
CA VAL A 24 2.12 -24.86 -23.41
C VAL A 24 0.80 -24.12 -23.69
N THR A 25 -0.14 -24.02 -22.74
CA THR A 25 -1.48 -23.44 -23.00
C THR A 25 -1.90 -22.26 -22.11
N MET A 26 -1.01 -21.30 -21.89
CA MET A 26 -1.41 -19.94 -21.43
C MET A 26 -1.60 -19.00 -22.63
N LYS A 27 -2.53 -19.34 -23.53
CA LYS A 27 -3.02 -18.39 -24.54
C LYS A 27 -3.85 -17.31 -23.84
N GLY A 28 -3.49 -16.06 -24.13
CA GLY A 28 -4.00 -14.85 -23.48
C GLY A 28 -5.52 -14.78 -23.37
N GLN A 29 -5.98 -14.40 -22.18
CA GLN A 29 -7.35 -13.95 -21.97
C GLN A 29 -7.51 -12.53 -22.53
N PRO A 30 -8.64 -12.24 -23.20
CA PRO A 30 -8.96 -10.89 -23.63
C PRO A 30 -9.13 -10.00 -22.40
N VAL A 31 -8.28 -8.97 -22.30
CA VAL A 31 -8.50 -7.86 -21.38
C VAL A 31 -9.74 -7.10 -21.84
N ALA A 32 -10.84 -7.25 -21.10
CA ALA A 32 -12.03 -6.43 -21.29
C ALA A 32 -11.63 -4.95 -21.14
N PRO A 33 -12.19 -4.03 -21.96
CA PRO A 33 -11.93 -2.61 -21.79
C PRO A 33 -12.39 -2.17 -20.39
N LEU A 34 -11.44 -1.66 -19.60
CA LEU A 34 -11.78 -0.98 -18.35
C LEU A 34 -12.65 0.23 -18.71
N ALA A 35 -13.93 0.13 -18.36
CA ALA A 35 -14.84 1.25 -18.35
C ALA A 35 -14.24 2.36 -17.48
N GLN A 36 -14.19 3.57 -18.03
CA GLN A 36 -13.80 4.78 -17.30
C GLN A 36 -14.69 4.94 -16.07
N PRO A 37 -14.17 5.41 -14.92
CA PRO A 37 -15.03 5.69 -13.79
C PRO A 37 -15.94 6.87 -14.13
N ALA A 38 -17.24 6.63 -13.98
CA ALA A 38 -18.25 7.66 -13.97
C ALA A 38 -17.91 8.72 -12.90
N LYS A 39 -18.12 9.99 -13.23
CA LYS A 39 -18.21 11.09 -12.26
C LYS A 39 -19.17 10.68 -11.15
N SER A 40 -18.67 10.60 -9.93
CA SER A 40 -19.50 10.61 -8.73
C SER A 40 -19.21 11.89 -7.99
N GLU A 41 -20.17 12.82 -8.08
CA GLU A 41 -20.35 13.97 -7.21
C GLU A 41 -20.11 13.59 -5.74
N ALA A 42 -19.38 14.43 -5.03
CA ALA A 42 -19.21 14.35 -3.58
C ALA A 42 -20.51 14.77 -2.86
N PRO A 43 -20.97 14.06 -1.83
CA PRO A 43 -21.88 14.67 -0.88
C PRO A 43 -21.08 15.48 0.17
N ALA A 44 -21.39 16.77 0.22
CA ALA A 44 -21.06 17.65 1.32
C ALA A 44 -21.63 17.09 2.63
N ALA A 45 -20.80 17.08 3.68
CA ALA A 45 -21.24 16.87 5.04
C ALA A 45 -20.96 18.15 5.82
N ASP A 46 -21.99 18.97 5.94
CA ASP A 46 -22.11 20.02 6.94
C ASP A 46 -22.36 19.34 8.30
N ASN A 47 -21.60 19.68 9.33
CA ASN A 47 -22.06 19.49 10.71
C ASN A 47 -21.50 20.59 11.63
N PRO A 48 -22.33 21.21 12.49
CA PRO A 48 -21.95 22.40 13.24
C PRO A 48 -21.22 22.04 14.53
N ILE A 49 -20.24 22.88 14.90
CA ILE A 49 -19.55 22.84 16.19
C ILE A 49 -20.38 23.63 17.21
N ASN A 50 -20.73 22.99 18.33
CA ASN A 50 -21.27 23.58 19.56
C ASN A 50 -20.75 22.68 20.70
N GLY A 51 -20.12 23.07 21.81
CA GLY A 51 -19.78 24.33 22.45
C GLY A 51 -19.69 24.05 23.97
N ASN A 52 -18.56 24.40 24.61
CA ASN A 52 -18.25 24.43 26.07
C ASN A 52 -18.03 23.10 26.83
N ASP A 53 -17.41 23.02 28.01
CA ASP A 53 -16.22 23.61 28.68
C ASP A 53 -16.11 22.92 30.07
N SER A 54 -14.93 22.99 30.71
CA SER A 54 -14.63 22.84 32.16
C SER A 54 -13.84 21.60 32.62
N GLY A 55 -12.52 21.76 32.64
CA GLY A 55 -11.66 21.69 33.84
C GLY A 55 -11.34 20.33 34.51
N ASP A 56 -10.06 19.93 34.52
CA ASP A 56 -9.22 19.88 35.73
C ASP A 56 -7.76 19.50 35.40
N SER A 57 -6.90 20.09 36.21
CA SER A 57 -5.45 20.19 36.35
C SER A 57 -4.61 18.92 36.12
N GLY A 58 -3.54 19.07 35.35
CA GLY A 58 -2.43 18.15 35.29
C GLY A 58 -1.34 18.69 34.36
N VAL A 59 -0.22 19.12 34.92
CA VAL A 59 0.91 19.69 34.17
C VAL A 59 1.54 18.58 33.31
N GLU A 60 1.23 18.58 32.02
CA GLU A 60 2.03 17.91 31.00
C GLU A 60 2.23 18.87 29.83
N LYS A 61 3.46 18.90 29.29
CA LYS A 61 3.96 19.87 28.32
C LYS A 61 2.90 20.25 27.29
N VAL A 62 2.68 21.56 27.16
CA VAL A 62 2.01 22.19 26.03
C VAL A 62 2.76 21.78 24.76
N VAL A 63 2.28 20.72 24.12
CA VAL A 63 2.61 20.42 22.73
C VAL A 63 1.72 21.33 21.89
N ASP A 64 2.39 22.25 21.20
CA ASP A 64 1.80 23.13 20.21
C ASP A 64 0.99 22.31 19.19
N ASN A 65 -0.34 22.46 19.22
CA ASN A 65 -1.29 21.84 18.28
C ASN A 65 -1.31 22.55 16.92
N THR A 66 -0.15 22.93 16.40
CA THR A 66 0.01 23.51 15.06
C THR A 66 0.65 22.54 14.06
N ALA A 67 1.16 21.38 14.50
CA ALA A 67 1.77 20.39 13.59
C ALA A 67 0.79 19.24 13.25
N LYS A 68 0.49 19.07 11.96
CA LYS A 68 -0.37 18.03 11.34
C LYS A 68 0.20 16.58 11.47
N GLY A 69 0.88 16.26 12.56
CA GLY A 69 1.59 14.99 12.81
C GLY A 69 3.04 15.18 13.27
N ASP A 70 3.58 14.18 13.96
CA ASP A 70 4.96 14.10 14.44
C ASP A 70 5.76 13.09 13.61
N ALA A 71 6.74 13.60 12.86
CA ALA A 71 7.58 12.79 11.99
C ALA A 71 8.42 11.74 12.74
N ALA A 72 8.81 11.98 13.99
CA ALA A 72 9.56 11.00 14.78
C ALA A 72 8.67 9.82 15.18
N ARG A 73 7.41 10.09 15.57
CA ARG A 73 6.41 9.02 15.80
C ARG A 73 6.07 8.29 14.51
N GLY A 74 5.90 9.01 13.40
CA GLY A 74 5.68 8.43 12.08
C GLY A 74 6.80 7.50 11.64
N LYS A 75 8.06 7.89 11.87
CA LYS A 75 9.24 7.04 11.61
C LYS A 75 9.18 5.73 12.38
N LYS A 76 8.74 5.77 13.65
CA LYS A 76 8.56 4.55 14.46
C LYS A 76 7.42 3.69 13.91
N LEU A 77 6.28 4.29 13.55
CA LEU A 77 5.15 3.57 12.96
C LEU A 77 5.52 2.87 11.65
N PHE A 78 6.31 3.52 10.79
CA PHE A 78 6.74 2.99 9.50
C PHE A 78 7.48 1.64 9.60
N SER A 79 8.26 1.46 10.66
CA SER A 79 8.99 0.21 10.94
C SER A 79 8.30 -0.74 11.92
N THR A 80 7.11 -0.38 12.42
CA THR A 80 6.38 -1.20 13.40
C THR A 80 5.42 -2.14 12.69
N PHE A 81 5.49 -3.43 13.03
CA PHE A 81 4.55 -4.43 12.53
C PHE A 81 3.11 -4.08 12.92
N GLN A 82 2.21 -4.04 11.93
CA GLN A 82 0.79 -3.80 12.15
C GLN A 82 0.02 -5.12 12.08
N PRO A 83 -0.52 -5.65 13.20
CA PRO A 83 -1.21 -6.94 13.21
C PRO A 83 -2.39 -7.02 12.26
N VAL A 84 -3.15 -5.92 12.11
CA VAL A 84 -4.31 -5.84 11.19
C VAL A 84 -3.89 -5.92 9.71
N ALA A 85 -2.71 -5.41 9.38
CA ALA A 85 -2.17 -5.45 8.02
C ALA A 85 -1.24 -6.65 7.77
N GLY A 86 -0.78 -7.31 8.83
CA GLY A 86 0.15 -8.45 8.77
C GLY A 86 1.58 -8.07 8.39
N MET A 87 1.95 -6.78 8.40
CA MET A 87 3.28 -6.30 8.02
C MET A 87 3.56 -4.86 8.47
N ALA A 88 4.83 -4.45 8.36
CA ALA A 88 5.28 -3.07 8.50
C ALA A 88 5.56 -2.45 7.11
N CYS A 89 5.54 -1.12 7.01
CA CYS A 89 5.75 -0.41 5.74
C CYS A 89 7.16 -0.64 5.17
N ASN A 90 8.16 -0.67 6.06
CA ASN A 90 9.57 -0.92 5.71
C ASN A 90 9.85 -2.33 5.14
N ALA A 91 8.90 -3.26 5.24
CA ALA A 91 9.02 -4.57 4.60
C ALA A 91 9.00 -4.47 3.06
N CYS A 92 8.41 -3.41 2.49
CA CYS A 92 8.29 -3.22 1.05
C CYS A 92 8.87 -1.91 0.52
N HIS A 93 9.04 -0.91 1.37
CA HIS A 93 9.45 0.43 0.97
C HIS A 93 10.77 0.84 1.64
N ARG A 94 11.65 1.43 0.82
CA ARG A 94 12.86 2.12 1.28
C ARG A 94 12.56 3.59 1.51
N VAL A 95 13.21 4.21 2.48
CA VAL A 95 13.06 5.64 2.79
C VAL A 95 14.30 6.47 2.43
N ASP A 96 15.41 5.78 2.21
CA ASP A 96 16.74 6.30 1.89
C ASP A 96 17.08 6.17 0.39
N SER A 97 16.16 5.64 -0.41
CA SER A 97 16.34 5.45 -1.84
C SER A 97 15.01 5.49 -2.58
N GLU A 98 15.04 5.90 -3.85
CA GLU A 98 13.94 5.75 -4.79
C GLU A 98 13.89 4.36 -5.44
N LYS A 99 14.96 3.55 -5.27
CA LYS A 99 15.05 2.21 -5.85
C LYS A 99 13.97 1.29 -5.29
N ARG A 100 13.45 0.43 -6.17
CA ARG A 100 12.50 -0.63 -5.83
C ARG A 100 13.08 -1.57 -4.75
N LEU A 101 12.25 -1.90 -3.77
CA LEU A 101 12.44 -3.09 -2.91
C LEU A 101 11.40 -4.13 -3.31
N VAL A 102 10.16 -3.93 -2.85
CA VAL A 102 8.96 -4.62 -3.37
C VAL A 102 8.02 -3.54 -3.94
N GLY A 103 7.77 -2.50 -3.15
CA GLY A 103 7.13 -1.25 -3.58
C GLY A 103 8.15 -0.20 -4.09
N PRO A 104 7.65 0.98 -4.49
CA PRO A 104 8.51 2.12 -4.84
C PRO A 104 9.32 2.60 -3.65
N GLY A 105 10.53 3.09 -3.91
CA GLY A 105 11.28 3.84 -2.91
C GLY A 105 10.60 5.17 -2.58
N LEU A 106 10.72 5.60 -1.34
CA LEU A 106 9.99 6.74 -0.76
C LEU A 106 10.88 7.95 -0.48
N PHE A 107 12.17 7.87 -0.82
CA PHE A 107 13.02 9.06 -0.85
C PHE A 107 12.40 10.12 -1.78
N ASN A 108 12.34 11.38 -1.31
CA ASN A 108 11.69 12.49 -2.02
C ASN A 108 10.24 12.22 -2.46
N VAL A 109 9.49 11.34 -1.77
CA VAL A 109 8.16 10.92 -2.21
C VAL A 109 7.19 12.09 -2.39
N SER A 110 7.28 13.14 -1.57
CA SER A 110 6.41 14.32 -1.66
C SER A 110 6.46 15.00 -3.02
N ILE A 111 7.65 15.06 -3.63
CA ILE A 111 7.86 15.70 -4.93
C ILE A 111 7.09 14.93 -6.00
N ARG A 112 7.20 13.60 -6.00
CA ARG A 112 6.45 12.76 -6.96
C ARG A 112 4.95 12.80 -6.66
N ALA A 113 4.57 12.68 -5.40
CA ALA A 113 3.18 12.63 -4.93
C ALA A 113 2.35 13.84 -5.38
N ALA A 114 2.93 15.04 -5.36
CA ALA A 114 2.28 16.28 -5.79
C ALA A 114 1.80 16.29 -7.26
N HIS A 115 2.25 15.34 -8.07
CA HIS A 115 1.98 15.29 -9.51
C HIS A 115 1.37 13.95 -9.96
N ARG A 116 0.97 13.06 -9.03
CA ARG A 116 0.46 11.72 -9.38
C ARG A 116 -1.00 11.71 -9.77
N VAL A 117 -1.81 12.54 -9.10
CA VAL A 117 -3.26 12.61 -9.29
C VAL A 117 -3.64 14.09 -9.32
N ASP A 118 -4.22 14.52 -10.44
CA ASP A 118 -4.67 15.90 -10.61
C ASP A 118 -5.67 16.29 -9.51
N GLY A 119 -5.42 17.45 -8.90
CA GLY A 119 -6.26 17.98 -7.82
C GLY A 119 -5.96 17.44 -6.42
N LEU A 120 -5.03 16.49 -6.25
CA LEU A 120 -4.56 16.07 -4.92
C LEU A 120 -3.23 16.74 -4.55
N SER A 121 -3.11 17.19 -3.30
CA SER A 121 -1.80 17.54 -2.74
C SER A 121 -0.94 16.29 -2.51
N ALA A 122 0.36 16.48 -2.25
CA ALA A 122 1.24 15.38 -1.89
C ALA A 122 0.74 14.61 -0.64
N GLU A 123 0.33 15.33 0.40
CA GLU A 123 -0.22 14.77 1.64
C GLU A 123 -1.50 13.98 1.39
N ALA A 124 -2.40 14.52 0.56
CA ALA A 124 -3.66 13.88 0.21
C ALA A 124 -3.42 12.59 -0.58
N TYR A 125 -2.52 12.61 -1.56
CA TYR A 125 -2.10 11.42 -2.32
C TYR A 125 -1.45 10.37 -1.40
N ILE A 126 -0.53 10.78 -0.51
CA ILE A 126 0.14 9.86 0.41
C ILE A 126 -0.90 9.23 1.35
N ARG A 127 -1.83 10.03 1.89
CA ARG A 127 -2.92 9.52 2.73
C ARG A 127 -3.77 8.50 1.98
N GLN A 128 -4.22 8.84 0.77
CA GLN A 128 -4.99 7.93 -0.08
C GLN A 128 -4.23 6.64 -0.35
N SER A 129 -2.94 6.73 -0.68
CA SER A 129 -2.08 5.56 -0.93
C SER A 129 -2.02 4.59 0.27
N ILE A 130 -2.18 5.09 1.50
CA ILE A 130 -2.20 4.26 2.72
C ILE A 130 -3.59 3.65 2.99
N ILE A 131 -4.66 4.46 2.89
CA ILE A 131 -6.01 4.02 3.29
C ILE A 131 -6.82 3.38 2.16
N ASP A 132 -6.46 3.69 0.92
CA ASP A 132 -6.97 3.10 -0.32
C ASP A 132 -5.83 2.92 -1.34
N PRO A 133 -4.92 1.96 -1.13
CA PRO A 133 -3.75 1.77 -2.01
C PRO A 133 -4.11 1.36 -3.44
N GLY A 134 -5.41 1.13 -3.73
CA GLY A 134 -5.89 0.68 -5.04
C GLY A 134 -6.39 1.83 -5.90
N ALA A 135 -6.65 2.99 -5.31
CA ALA A 135 -7.11 4.18 -6.01
C ALA A 135 -6.08 4.68 -7.03
N TYR A 136 -4.80 4.53 -6.72
CA TYR A 136 -3.70 4.82 -7.64
C TYR A 136 -2.59 3.79 -7.46
N VAL A 137 -2.23 3.10 -8.54
CA VAL A 137 -1.10 2.17 -8.58
C VAL A 137 -0.02 2.77 -9.46
N VAL A 138 1.18 2.98 -8.90
CA VAL A 138 2.32 3.54 -9.63
C VAL A 138 2.70 2.62 -10.79
N ASP A 139 2.95 3.20 -11.96
CA ASP A 139 3.34 2.46 -13.16
C ASP A 139 4.47 1.45 -12.90
N GLY A 140 4.29 0.25 -13.44
CA GLY A 140 5.23 -0.85 -13.30
C GLY A 140 5.17 -1.58 -11.94
N TYR A 141 4.24 -1.24 -11.04
CA TYR A 141 4.00 -1.95 -9.78
C TYR A 141 2.68 -2.75 -9.80
N GLN A 142 2.66 -3.83 -9.01
CA GLN A 142 1.45 -4.62 -8.78
C GLN A 142 0.62 -4.02 -7.65
N ASN A 143 -0.70 -4.24 -7.70
CA ASN A 143 -1.64 -3.78 -6.68
C ASN A 143 -1.61 -4.69 -5.42
N ILE A 144 -0.47 -4.73 -4.73
CA ILE A 144 -0.21 -5.66 -3.62
C ILE A 144 -0.11 -4.98 -2.24
N MET A 145 -0.17 -3.65 -2.17
CA MET A 145 -0.16 -2.95 -0.89
C MET A 145 -1.46 -3.28 -0.10
N PRO A 146 -1.36 -3.75 1.16
CA PRO A 146 -2.51 -4.21 1.94
C PRO A 146 -3.65 -3.19 2.04
N LYS A 147 -4.86 -3.60 1.67
CA LYS A 147 -6.08 -2.78 1.81
C LYS A 147 -6.56 -2.62 3.25
N THR A 148 -5.97 -3.38 4.17
CA THR A 148 -6.30 -3.39 5.59
C THR A 148 -5.63 -2.28 6.38
N PHE A 149 -4.68 -1.53 5.79
CA PHE A 149 -4.00 -0.42 6.47
C PHE A 149 -4.95 0.69 6.95
N ARG A 150 -6.07 0.94 6.26
CA ARG A 150 -7.13 1.85 6.75
C ARG A 150 -7.62 1.50 8.16
N LYS A 151 -7.61 0.22 8.53
CA LYS A 151 -8.04 -0.29 9.84
C LYS A 151 -6.87 -0.46 10.82
N ALA A 152 -5.64 -0.29 10.36
CA ALA A 152 -4.44 -0.51 11.17
C ALA A 152 -4.03 0.73 11.97
N PHE A 153 -4.49 1.91 11.57
CA PHE A 153 -4.05 3.19 12.14
C PHE A 153 -5.23 4.06 12.55
N THR A 154 -5.08 4.80 13.64
CA THR A 154 -5.94 5.94 13.96
C THR A 154 -5.60 7.12 13.04
N ASP A 155 -6.46 8.14 12.99
CA ASP A 155 -6.18 9.34 12.19
C ASP A 155 -4.90 10.06 12.65
N ALA A 156 -4.67 10.18 13.96
CA ALA A 156 -3.44 10.75 14.50
C ALA A 156 -2.19 9.96 14.09
N GLN A 157 -2.25 8.63 14.08
CA GLN A 157 -1.15 7.78 13.62
C GLN A 157 -0.91 7.93 12.10
N LEU A 158 -1.97 8.10 11.32
CA LEU A 158 -1.84 8.38 9.89
C LEU A 158 -1.22 9.76 9.65
N ASP A 159 -1.61 10.78 10.41
CA ASP A 159 -1.01 12.11 10.35
C ASP A 159 0.48 12.08 10.71
N ASP A 160 0.87 11.36 11.75
CA ASP A 160 2.28 11.11 12.10
C ASP A 160 3.04 10.43 10.94
N LEU A 161 2.46 9.38 10.33
CA LEU A 161 3.05 8.71 9.16
C LEU A 161 3.20 9.64 7.96
N ILE A 162 2.19 10.46 7.67
CA ILE A 162 2.24 11.42 6.57
C ILE A 162 3.31 12.49 6.85
N ALA A 163 3.40 12.99 8.07
CA ALA A 163 4.46 13.93 8.48
C ALA A 163 5.85 13.32 8.29
N TYR A 164 6.03 12.04 8.64
CA TYR A 164 7.29 11.34 8.40
C TYR A 164 7.60 11.20 6.90
N LEU A 165 6.67 10.66 6.12
CA LEU A 165 6.86 10.42 4.69
C LEU A 165 7.10 11.71 3.91
N THR A 166 6.44 12.79 4.31
CA THR A 166 6.60 14.09 3.66
C THR A 166 7.95 14.75 3.94
N SER A 167 8.58 14.40 5.08
CA SER A 167 9.89 14.88 5.49
C SER A 167 11.08 14.22 4.78
N LEU A 168 10.86 13.11 4.07
CA LEU A 168 11.93 12.33 3.41
C LEU A 168 12.58 13.12 2.27
N LYS A 169 13.90 13.32 2.34
CA LYS A 169 14.70 14.11 1.40
C LYS A 169 16.10 13.55 1.20
#